data_AF-A0A2H9QC13-F1
#
_entry.id   AF-A0A2H9QC13-F1
#
_cell.length_a   1.000
_cell.length_b   1.000
_cell.length_c   1.000
_cell.angle_alpha   90.00
_cell.angle_beta   90.00
_cell.angle_gamma   90.00
#
_symmetry.space_group_name_H-M   'P 1'
#
loop_
_entity.id
_entity.type
_entity.pdbx_description
1 polymer ?
#
loop_
_entity_poly.entity_id
_entity_poly.type
_entity_poly.pdbx_seq_one_letter_code
_entity_poly.pdbx_strand_id
1 'polypeptide(L)'
;METLSRALKVVPDFYRRSLKKKTAHELAAWRDKKNANGLLVEVFKQTFGLDEYLQIKRISSDGQWAERKAELIALVEKAGQQEALARIFAAEKDRESLKTLLAKLTENDDEELRIIQKALRKEDPEASAEALKLLATGCLRHTGRDYYRMAADYLGQAKQILVKSGKKTDGLEKFIGTIREEYRHRPALQKKLKWL
;
A
#
# COMPACT_ATOMS: atom_id res chain seq x y z
N MET A 1 37.28 19.14 -9.08
CA MET A 1 36.97 17.81 -8.49
C MET A 1 36.24 17.92 -7.14
N GLU A 2 36.46 18.96 -6.33
CA GLU A 2 35.85 19.08 -4.99
C GLU A 2 34.33 19.35 -4.95
N THR A 3 33.74 19.88 -6.02
CA THR A 3 32.29 20.20 -6.06
C THR A 3 31.39 18.98 -6.30
N LEU A 4 31.92 17.90 -6.88
CA LEU A 4 31.20 16.63 -7.08
C LEU A 4 30.93 15.91 -5.75
N SER A 5 31.86 16.00 -4.80
CA SER A 5 31.77 15.32 -3.50
C SER A 5 30.70 15.89 -2.58
N ARG A 6 30.27 17.16 -2.78
CA ARG A 6 29.21 17.78 -1.96
C ARG A 6 27.80 17.45 -2.47
N ALA A 7 27.59 17.43 -3.79
CA ALA A 7 26.29 17.10 -4.39
C ALA A 7 25.89 15.62 -4.14
N LEU A 8 26.88 14.71 -4.13
CA LEU A 8 26.67 13.30 -3.84
C LEU A 8 26.30 12.99 -2.38
N LYS A 9 26.39 13.95 -1.45
CA LYS A 9 26.02 13.75 -0.03
C LYS A 9 24.50 13.76 0.22
N VAL A 10 23.72 14.29 -0.71
CA VAL A 10 22.25 14.44 -0.57
C VAL A 10 21.49 13.25 -1.19
N VAL A 11 22.18 12.44 -1.98
CA VAL A 11 21.62 11.29 -2.70
C VAL A 11 21.81 10.02 -1.84
N PRO A 12 20.75 9.27 -1.50
CA PRO A 12 20.85 8.03 -0.75
C PRO A 12 21.84 7.03 -1.38
N ASP A 13 22.58 6.27 -0.55
CA ASP A 13 23.69 5.41 -0.99
C ASP A 13 23.30 4.34 -2.03
N PHE A 14 22.02 3.95 -2.09
CA PHE A 14 21.50 3.04 -3.11
C PHE A 14 21.65 3.64 -4.53
N TYR A 15 21.34 4.92 -4.70
CA TYR A 15 21.48 5.60 -5.99
C TYR A 15 22.95 5.87 -6.35
N ARG A 16 23.87 6.01 -5.39
CA ARG A 16 25.31 6.10 -5.72
C ARG A 16 25.81 4.86 -6.48
N ARG A 17 25.26 3.68 -6.20
CA ARG A 17 25.65 2.44 -6.88
C ARG A 17 25.04 2.32 -8.27
N SER A 18 23.81 2.80 -8.50
CA SER A 18 23.22 2.86 -9.85
C SER A 18 23.82 4.00 -10.70
N LEU A 19 24.21 5.12 -10.07
CA LEU A 19 24.86 6.27 -10.68
C LEU A 19 26.32 6.00 -11.10
N LYS A 20 27.01 5.03 -10.50
CA LYS A 20 28.37 4.62 -10.92
C LYS A 20 28.41 4.06 -12.35
N LYS A 21 27.27 3.69 -12.94
CA LYS A 21 27.15 3.22 -14.32
C LYS A 21 26.67 4.29 -15.32
N LYS A 22 26.40 5.52 -14.86
CA LYS A 22 25.82 6.58 -15.68
C LYS A 22 26.81 7.69 -15.99
N THR A 23 26.72 8.24 -17.19
CA THR A 23 27.73 9.14 -17.76
C THR A 23 27.71 10.52 -17.08
N ALA A 24 28.82 11.25 -17.15
CA ALA A 24 28.96 12.60 -16.56
C ALA A 24 27.89 13.61 -17.03
N HIS A 25 27.25 13.34 -18.19
CA HIS A 25 26.17 14.15 -18.73
C HIS A 25 24.83 13.94 -17.99
N GLU A 26 24.54 12.71 -17.54
CA GLU A 26 23.36 12.40 -16.72
C GLU A 26 23.49 13.00 -15.32
N LEU A 27 24.70 13.06 -14.75
CA LEU A 27 24.98 13.76 -13.49
C LEU A 27 24.88 15.28 -13.62
N ALA A 28 25.14 15.85 -14.80
CA ALA A 28 24.97 17.28 -15.07
C ALA A 28 23.48 17.66 -15.20
N ALA A 29 22.63 16.78 -15.70
CA ALA A 29 21.17 17.00 -15.78
C ALA A 29 20.51 17.14 -14.39
N TRP A 30 21.07 16.52 -13.36
CA TRP A 30 20.60 16.67 -11.97
C TRP A 30 20.95 18.02 -11.31
N ARG A 31 21.82 18.84 -11.93
CA ARG A 31 22.08 20.21 -11.45
C ARG A 31 20.96 21.19 -11.77
N ASP A 32 20.18 20.92 -12.81
CA ASP A 32 18.98 21.69 -13.14
C ASP A 32 17.75 20.96 -12.62
N LYS A 33 17.05 21.55 -11.65
CA LYS A 33 15.84 20.96 -11.04
C LYS A 33 14.78 20.60 -12.09
N LYS A 34 14.72 21.34 -13.20
CA LYS A 34 13.75 21.09 -14.28
C LYS A 34 14.08 19.81 -15.06
N ASN A 35 15.36 19.58 -15.37
CA ASN A 35 15.82 18.37 -16.06
C ASN A 35 15.77 17.13 -15.16
N ALA A 36 16.04 17.30 -13.85
CA ALA A 36 15.91 16.22 -12.87
C ALA A 36 14.47 15.71 -12.73
N ASN A 37 13.48 16.63 -12.73
CA ASN A 37 12.07 16.28 -12.62
C ASN A 37 11.59 15.44 -13.82
N GLY A 38 11.92 15.88 -15.05
CA GLY A 38 11.58 15.12 -16.26
C GLY A 38 12.13 13.69 -16.26
N LEU A 39 13.40 13.51 -15.87
CA LEU A 39 14.01 12.18 -15.77
C LEU A 39 13.35 11.30 -14.70
N LEU A 40 13.01 11.87 -13.55
CA LEU A 40 12.32 11.13 -12.49
C LEU A 40 10.91 10.70 -12.91
N VAL A 41 10.19 11.54 -13.66
CA VAL A 41 8.89 11.18 -14.23
C VAL A 41 9.02 10.00 -15.21
N GLU A 42 10.04 9.99 -16.05
CA GLU A 42 10.27 8.87 -16.98
C GLU A 42 10.64 7.57 -16.25
N VAL A 43 11.46 7.65 -15.20
CA VAL A 43 11.75 6.47 -14.36
C VAL A 43 10.47 6.01 -13.65
N PHE A 44 9.69 6.94 -13.10
CA PHE A 44 8.42 6.62 -12.44
C PHE A 44 7.44 5.95 -13.39
N LYS A 45 7.34 6.36 -14.66
CA LYS A 45 6.47 5.68 -15.65
C LYS A 45 6.87 4.23 -15.92
N GLN A 46 8.15 3.89 -15.72
CA GLN A 46 8.66 2.53 -15.92
C GLN A 46 8.49 1.66 -14.68
N THR A 47 8.61 2.24 -13.48
CA THR A 47 8.66 1.49 -12.22
C THR A 47 7.42 1.61 -11.35
N PHE A 48 6.67 2.71 -11.49
CA PHE A 48 5.63 3.16 -10.56
C PHE A 48 6.09 3.15 -9.09
N GLY A 49 7.38 3.43 -8.87
CA GLY A 49 8.02 3.36 -7.56
C GLY A 49 7.62 4.50 -6.62
N LEU A 50 7.37 4.16 -5.36
CA LEU A 50 7.05 5.15 -4.32
C LEU A 50 8.23 6.11 -4.07
N ASP A 51 9.47 5.62 -4.15
CA ASP A 51 10.66 6.44 -3.93
C ASP A 51 10.80 7.52 -5.00
N GLU A 52 10.56 7.18 -6.27
CA GLU A 52 10.52 8.16 -7.36
C GLU A 52 9.38 9.16 -7.17
N TYR A 53 8.18 8.69 -6.81
CA TYR A 53 7.04 9.58 -6.50
C TYR A 53 7.38 10.61 -5.41
N LEU A 54 7.96 10.16 -4.30
CA LEU A 54 8.35 11.03 -3.18
C LEU A 54 9.49 11.98 -3.55
N GLN A 55 10.41 11.57 -4.42
CA GLN A 55 11.45 12.44 -4.94
C GLN A 55 10.86 13.53 -5.85
N ILE A 56 9.95 13.17 -6.77
CA ILE A 56 9.25 14.15 -7.61
C ILE A 56 8.48 15.14 -6.73
N LYS A 57 7.78 14.67 -5.70
CA LYS A 57 7.11 15.53 -4.71
C LYS A 57 8.06 16.54 -4.08
N ARG A 58 9.22 16.08 -3.60
CA ARG A 58 10.20 16.91 -2.91
C ARG A 58 10.81 18.02 -3.78
N ILE A 59 10.99 17.76 -5.07
CA ILE A 59 11.63 18.73 -5.98
C ILE A 59 10.62 19.60 -6.75
N SER A 60 9.34 19.21 -6.74
CA SER A 60 8.26 20.02 -7.31
C SER A 60 8.03 21.25 -6.44
N SER A 61 7.75 22.40 -7.06
CA SER A 61 7.35 23.59 -6.33
C SER A 61 5.92 23.43 -5.80
N ASP A 62 5.61 24.07 -4.67
CA ASP A 62 4.33 23.90 -3.96
C ASP A 62 3.10 24.20 -4.85
N GLY A 63 3.22 25.15 -5.79
CA GLY A 63 2.15 25.49 -6.73
C GLY A 63 1.97 24.51 -7.90
N GLN A 64 2.97 23.69 -8.22
CA GLN A 64 2.91 22.73 -9.33
C GLN A 64 2.65 21.30 -8.87
N TRP A 65 2.81 21.02 -7.57
CA TRP A 65 2.67 19.66 -7.05
C TRP A 65 1.24 19.11 -7.20
N ALA A 66 0.20 19.92 -7.01
CA ALA A 66 -1.18 19.44 -7.10
C ALA A 66 -1.49 18.86 -8.50
N GLU A 67 -1.16 19.61 -9.55
CA GLU A 67 -1.32 19.18 -10.94
C GLU A 67 -0.43 17.97 -11.25
N ARG A 68 0.85 18.02 -10.83
CA ARG A 68 1.80 16.92 -11.04
C ARG A 68 1.35 15.64 -10.34
N LYS A 69 0.85 15.72 -9.10
CA LYS A 69 0.33 14.59 -8.34
C LYS A 69 -0.84 13.94 -9.08
N ALA A 70 -1.78 14.74 -9.58
CA ALA A 70 -2.90 14.24 -10.35
C ALA A 70 -2.44 13.52 -11.63
N GLU A 71 -1.47 14.08 -12.35
CA GLU A 71 -0.86 13.45 -13.53
C GLU A 71 -0.22 12.08 -13.20
N LEU A 72 0.59 12.02 -12.14
CA LEU A 72 1.26 10.79 -11.72
C LEU A 72 0.26 9.72 -11.27
N ILE A 73 -0.78 10.09 -10.51
CA ILE A 73 -1.84 9.17 -10.10
C ILE A 73 -2.59 8.64 -11.33
N ALA A 74 -2.98 9.51 -12.25
CA ALA A 74 -3.67 9.10 -13.48
C ALA A 74 -2.83 8.14 -14.34
N LEU A 75 -1.50 8.31 -14.37
CA LEU A 75 -0.60 7.37 -15.04
C LEU A 75 -0.63 5.99 -14.40
N VAL A 76 -0.60 5.93 -13.05
CA VAL A 76 -0.63 4.67 -12.31
C VAL A 76 -1.99 3.97 -12.46
N GLU A 77 -3.09 4.74 -12.41
CA GLU A 77 -4.45 4.24 -12.65
C GLU A 77 -4.60 3.66 -14.06
N LYS A 78 -4.13 4.39 -15.08
CA LYS A 78 -4.17 3.93 -16.47
C LYS A 78 -3.37 2.64 -16.69
N ALA A 79 -2.28 2.46 -15.94
CA ALA A 79 -1.46 1.26 -15.99
C ALA A 79 -2.02 0.09 -15.17
N GLY A 80 -3.11 0.29 -14.42
CA GLY A 80 -3.73 -0.73 -13.58
C GLY A 80 -2.88 -1.16 -12.37
N GLN A 81 -1.92 -0.33 -11.94
CA GLN A 81 -0.96 -0.66 -10.88
C GLN A 81 -1.53 -0.34 -9.49
N GLN A 82 -2.44 -1.20 -9.01
CA GLN A 82 -3.18 -0.97 -7.75
C GLN A 82 -2.27 -0.93 -6.52
N GLU A 83 -1.26 -1.81 -6.42
CA GLU A 83 -0.24 -1.78 -5.36
C GLU A 83 0.45 -0.41 -5.25
N ALA A 84 0.84 0.15 -6.40
CA ALA A 84 1.49 1.46 -6.46
C ALA A 84 0.54 2.58 -5.99
N LEU A 85 -0.74 2.54 -6.39
CA LEU A 85 -1.76 3.47 -5.90
C LEU A 85 -1.93 3.36 -4.38
N ALA A 86 -2.05 2.15 -3.84
CA ALA A 86 -2.19 1.94 -2.39
C ALA A 86 -0.99 2.54 -1.63
N ARG A 87 0.23 2.33 -2.13
CA ARG A 87 1.46 2.91 -1.54
C ARG A 87 1.47 4.43 -1.59
N ILE A 88 1.09 5.02 -2.73
CA ILE A 88 1.02 6.47 -2.92
C ILE A 88 -0.02 7.06 -1.96
N PHE A 89 -1.25 6.55 -1.95
CA PHE A 89 -2.31 7.07 -1.07
C PHE A 89 -1.97 6.89 0.41
N ALA A 90 -1.32 5.79 0.79
CA ALA A 90 -0.83 5.60 2.15
C ALA A 90 0.25 6.62 2.54
N ALA A 91 1.20 6.92 1.66
CA ALA A 91 2.24 7.92 1.90
C ALA A 91 1.68 9.35 1.98
N GLU A 92 0.64 9.63 1.19
CA GLU A 92 -0.09 10.90 1.18
C GLU A 92 -1.09 11.03 2.36
N LYS A 93 -1.32 9.96 3.12
CA LYS A 93 -2.37 9.86 4.15
C LYS A 93 -3.77 10.18 3.60
N ASP A 94 -4.01 9.82 2.34
CA ASP A 94 -5.26 10.07 1.63
C ASP A 94 -6.29 8.97 1.93
N ARG A 95 -7.00 9.13 3.05
CA ARG A 95 -7.93 8.11 3.57
C ARG A 95 -9.07 7.80 2.62
N GLU A 96 -9.66 8.82 2.01
CA GLU A 96 -10.82 8.64 1.12
C GLU A 96 -10.42 7.92 -0.17
N SER A 97 -9.22 8.20 -0.70
CA SER A 97 -8.69 7.46 -1.85
C SER A 97 -8.38 6.00 -1.49
N LEU A 98 -7.83 5.73 -0.30
CA LEU A 98 -7.62 4.35 0.18
C LEU A 98 -8.94 3.59 0.36
N LYS A 99 -9.99 4.22 0.88
CA LYS A 99 -11.33 3.61 1.00
C LYS A 99 -11.95 3.35 -0.37
N THR A 100 -11.81 4.29 -1.29
CA THR A 100 -12.28 4.13 -2.68
C THR A 100 -11.56 2.99 -3.38
N LEU A 101 -10.25 2.84 -3.14
CA LEU A 101 -9.47 1.72 -3.65
C LEU A 101 -9.92 0.40 -3.02
N LEU A 102 -10.06 0.35 -1.69
CA LEU A 102 -10.53 -0.84 -0.95
C LEU A 102 -11.87 -1.36 -1.48
N ALA A 103 -12.81 -0.48 -1.81
CA ALA A 103 -14.12 -0.86 -2.35
C ALA A 103 -14.05 -1.56 -3.73
N LYS A 104 -12.92 -1.46 -4.44
CA LYS A 104 -12.67 -2.11 -5.73
C LYS A 104 -11.84 -3.39 -5.62
N LEU A 105 -11.20 -3.62 -4.47
CA LEU A 105 -10.36 -4.78 -4.24
C LEU A 105 -11.18 -6.01 -3.90
N THR A 106 -10.60 -7.16 -4.22
CA THR A 106 -11.11 -8.50 -3.93
C THR A 106 -10.19 -9.22 -2.95
N GLU A 107 -10.58 -10.41 -2.54
CA GLU A 107 -9.75 -11.25 -1.68
C GLU A 107 -8.45 -11.76 -2.33
N ASN A 108 -8.22 -11.48 -3.62
CA ASN A 108 -7.00 -11.83 -4.34
C ASN A 108 -5.90 -10.77 -4.23
N ASP A 109 -6.23 -9.56 -3.79
CA ASP A 109 -5.34 -8.39 -3.81
C ASP A 109 -4.59 -8.23 -2.46
N ASP A 110 -3.88 -9.30 -2.06
CA ASP A 110 -3.29 -9.44 -0.71
C ASP A 110 -2.33 -8.29 -0.33
N GLU A 111 -1.46 -7.88 -1.25
CA GLU A 111 -0.47 -6.83 -0.98
C GLU A 111 -1.13 -5.45 -0.82
N GLU A 112 -2.06 -5.09 -1.71
CA GLU A 112 -2.87 -3.88 -1.64
C GLU A 112 -3.65 -3.82 -0.32
N LEU A 113 -4.33 -4.91 0.03
CA LEU A 113 -5.11 -5.01 1.26
C LEU A 113 -4.23 -4.82 2.50
N ARG A 114 -3.02 -5.39 2.53
CA ARG A 114 -2.07 -5.19 3.65
C ARG A 114 -1.62 -3.74 3.77
N ILE A 115 -1.34 -3.08 2.65
CA ILE A 115 -0.94 -1.67 2.63
C ILE A 115 -2.07 -0.80 3.18
N ILE A 116 -3.29 -0.97 2.66
CA ILE A 116 -4.49 -0.22 3.08
C ILE A 116 -4.80 -0.49 4.55
N GLN A 117 -4.80 -1.76 4.97
CA GLN A 117 -5.05 -2.18 6.35
C GLN A 117 -4.12 -1.44 7.32
N LYS A 118 -2.82 -1.42 7.02
CA LYS A 118 -1.81 -0.77 7.87
C LYS A 118 -1.98 0.74 7.90
N ALA A 119 -2.26 1.36 6.76
CA ALA A 119 -2.43 2.81 6.65
C ALA A 119 -3.66 3.30 7.43
N LEU A 120 -4.78 2.57 7.33
CA LEU A 120 -6.05 2.97 7.95
C LEU A 120 -6.22 2.52 9.40
N ARG A 121 -5.37 1.62 9.91
CA ARG A 121 -5.54 0.98 11.23
C ARG A 121 -5.90 1.91 12.39
N LYS A 122 -5.29 3.10 12.44
CA LYS A 122 -5.54 4.09 13.51
C LYS A 122 -6.56 5.15 13.11
N GLU A 123 -6.68 5.44 11.83
CA GLU A 123 -7.41 6.61 11.32
C GLU A 123 -8.84 6.26 10.88
N ASP A 124 -9.02 5.05 10.34
CA ASP A 124 -10.30 4.43 10.01
C ASP A 124 -10.27 2.93 10.37
N PRO A 125 -10.51 2.60 11.66
CA PRO A 125 -10.50 1.22 12.14
C PRO A 125 -11.50 0.30 11.45
N GLU A 126 -12.62 0.83 10.96
CA GLU A 126 -13.67 0.05 10.28
C GLU A 126 -13.19 -0.36 8.89
N ALA A 127 -12.67 0.58 8.09
CA ALA A 127 -12.07 0.26 6.79
C ALA A 127 -10.88 -0.69 6.92
N SER A 128 -10.04 -0.54 7.96
CA SER A 128 -8.94 -1.48 8.25
C SER A 128 -9.46 -2.89 8.57
N ALA A 129 -10.55 -2.99 9.32
CA ALA A 129 -11.20 -4.28 9.62
C ALA A 129 -11.80 -4.93 8.37
N GLU A 130 -12.37 -4.14 7.46
CA GLU A 130 -12.87 -4.64 6.17
C GLU A 130 -11.75 -5.22 5.28
N ALA A 131 -10.60 -4.54 5.21
CA ALA A 131 -9.43 -5.10 4.52
C ALA A 131 -8.98 -6.45 5.12
N LEU A 132 -9.00 -6.58 6.46
CA LEU A 132 -8.69 -7.85 7.14
C LEU A 132 -9.72 -8.95 6.87
N LYS A 133 -11.00 -8.60 6.70
CA LYS A 133 -12.03 -9.57 6.31
C LYS A 133 -11.77 -10.12 4.91
N LEU A 134 -11.39 -9.27 3.94
CA LEU A 134 -11.02 -9.72 2.60
C LEU A 134 -9.78 -10.63 2.62
N LEU A 135 -8.75 -10.27 3.37
CA LEU A 135 -7.57 -11.12 3.58
C LEU A 135 -7.91 -12.49 4.18
N ALA A 136 -8.82 -12.52 5.16
CA ALA A 136 -9.31 -13.76 5.73
C ALA A 136 -10.07 -14.61 4.71
N THR A 137 -10.96 -14.00 3.92
CA THR A 137 -11.68 -14.68 2.83
C THR A 137 -10.73 -15.29 1.81
N GLY A 138 -9.67 -14.57 1.43
CA GLY A 138 -8.65 -15.07 0.50
C GLY A 138 -7.97 -16.33 1.02
N CYS A 139 -7.64 -16.36 2.32
CA CYS A 139 -7.11 -17.55 2.97
C CYS A 139 -8.10 -18.73 2.95
N LEU A 140 -9.40 -18.47 3.14
CA LEU A 140 -10.44 -19.51 3.23
C LEU A 140 -10.75 -20.22 1.90
N ARG A 141 -10.36 -19.61 0.78
CA ARG A 141 -10.42 -20.26 -0.55
C ARG A 141 -9.50 -21.47 -0.64
N HIS A 142 -8.43 -21.50 0.15
CA HIS A 142 -7.52 -22.62 0.22
C HIS A 142 -7.88 -23.57 1.37
N THR A 143 -7.53 -24.84 1.20
CA THR A 143 -7.65 -25.84 2.27
C THR A 143 -6.29 -26.05 2.93
N GLY A 144 -6.28 -26.18 4.26
CA GLY A 144 -5.05 -26.41 5.00
C GLY A 144 -5.07 -25.73 6.36
N ARG A 145 -4.41 -26.36 7.34
CA ARG A 145 -4.39 -25.84 8.72
C ARG A 145 -3.71 -24.47 8.81
N ASP A 146 -2.72 -24.21 7.97
CA ASP A 146 -2.01 -22.93 7.94
C ASP A 146 -2.90 -21.80 7.42
N TYR A 147 -3.63 -22.02 6.32
CA TYR A 147 -4.60 -21.06 5.80
C TYR A 147 -5.73 -20.78 6.80
N TYR A 148 -6.24 -21.81 7.49
CA TYR A 148 -7.25 -21.60 8.54
C TYR A 148 -6.72 -20.82 9.73
N ARG A 149 -5.43 -21.00 10.09
CA ARG A 149 -4.77 -20.20 11.11
C ARG A 149 -4.66 -18.74 10.66
N MET A 150 -4.16 -18.49 9.46
CA MET A 150 -4.04 -17.13 8.91
C MET A 150 -5.39 -16.41 8.84
N ALA A 151 -6.44 -17.08 8.36
CA ALA A 151 -7.79 -16.53 8.34
C ALA A 151 -8.26 -16.13 9.74
N ALA A 152 -8.09 -17.01 10.73
CA ALA A 152 -8.46 -16.73 12.11
C ALA A 152 -7.63 -15.58 12.71
N ASP A 153 -6.33 -15.49 12.37
CA ASP A 153 -5.45 -14.41 12.83
C ASP A 153 -5.88 -13.05 12.24
N TYR A 154 -6.27 -12.99 10.97
CA TYR A 154 -6.80 -11.76 10.36
C TYR A 154 -8.13 -11.32 11.00
N LEU A 155 -9.07 -12.25 11.21
CA LEU A 155 -10.34 -11.96 11.88
C LEU A 155 -10.16 -11.53 13.34
N GLY A 156 -9.21 -12.17 14.05
CA GLY A 156 -8.82 -11.78 15.40
C GLY A 156 -8.23 -10.37 15.44
N GLN A 157 -7.38 -10.01 14.48
CA GLN A 157 -6.87 -8.65 14.35
C GLN A 157 -7.98 -7.63 14.07
N ALA A 158 -8.94 -7.97 13.21
CA ALA A 158 -10.09 -7.10 12.91
C ALA A 158 -10.89 -6.84 14.20
N LYS A 159 -11.20 -7.89 14.97
CA LYS A 159 -11.89 -7.78 16.26
C LYS A 159 -11.12 -6.90 17.24
N GLN A 160 -9.80 -7.10 17.37
CA GLN A 160 -8.97 -6.29 18.25
C GLN A 160 -8.94 -4.81 17.85
N ILE A 161 -8.88 -4.50 16.55
CA ILE A 161 -8.90 -3.13 16.05
C ILE A 161 -10.22 -2.44 16.39
N LEU A 162 -11.35 -3.09 16.15
CA LEU A 162 -12.68 -2.55 16.45
C LEU A 162 -12.86 -2.32 17.95
N VAL A 163 -12.57 -3.33 18.77
CA VAL A 163 -12.71 -3.25 20.24
C VAL A 163 -11.83 -2.14 20.82
N LYS A 164 -10.55 -2.05 20.43
CA LYS A 164 -9.64 -1.01 20.93
C LYS A 164 -10.06 0.40 20.51
N SER A 165 -10.79 0.52 19.42
CA SER A 165 -11.28 1.80 18.90
C SER A 165 -12.69 2.15 19.40
N GLY A 166 -13.26 1.36 20.33
CA GLY A 166 -14.61 1.54 20.84
C GLY A 166 -15.72 1.32 19.79
N LYS A 167 -15.39 0.65 18.68
CA LYS A 167 -16.34 0.34 17.61
C LYS A 167 -17.09 -0.97 17.89
N LYS A 168 -18.32 -1.06 17.42
CA LYS A 168 -19.16 -2.27 17.57
C LYS A 168 -18.58 -3.43 16.76
N THR A 169 -18.67 -4.64 17.30
CA THR A 169 -18.20 -5.87 16.64
C THR A 169 -19.33 -6.66 15.98
N ASP A 170 -20.60 -6.28 16.14
CA ASP A 170 -21.77 -7.02 15.63
C ASP A 170 -21.65 -7.41 14.15
N GLY A 171 -21.16 -6.49 13.30
CA GLY A 171 -20.96 -6.76 11.88
C GLY A 171 -19.90 -7.83 11.61
N LEU A 172 -18.80 -7.79 12.36
CA LEU A 172 -17.74 -8.80 12.29
C LEU A 172 -18.21 -10.14 12.85
N GLU A 173 -18.97 -10.15 13.94
CA GLU A 173 -19.51 -11.36 14.56
C GLU A 173 -20.53 -12.05 13.64
N LYS A 174 -21.40 -11.29 12.98
CA LYS A 174 -22.29 -11.81 11.93
C LYS A 174 -21.49 -12.43 10.79
N PHE A 175 -20.44 -11.76 10.33
CA PHE A 175 -19.57 -12.27 9.27
C PHE A 175 -18.86 -13.58 9.67
N ILE A 176 -18.32 -13.66 10.88
CA ILE A 176 -17.73 -14.90 11.42
C ILE A 176 -18.79 -16.01 11.50
N GLY A 177 -20.03 -15.68 11.90
CA GLY A 177 -21.17 -16.59 11.87
C GLY A 177 -21.45 -17.16 10.48
N THR A 178 -21.49 -16.30 9.46
CA THR A 178 -21.64 -16.72 8.05
C THR A 178 -20.52 -17.67 7.62
N ILE A 179 -19.26 -17.36 7.95
CA ILE A 179 -18.12 -18.26 7.66
C ILE A 179 -18.29 -19.61 8.37
N ARG A 180 -18.72 -19.62 9.64
CA ARG A 180 -18.92 -20.87 10.37
C ARG A 180 -19.97 -21.75 9.70
N GLU A 181 -21.07 -21.18 9.20
CA GLU A 181 -22.11 -21.94 8.50
C GLU A 181 -21.62 -22.43 7.13
N GLU A 182 -21.06 -21.54 6.30
CA GLU A 182 -20.58 -21.88 4.96
C GLU A 182 -19.54 -23.01 4.99
N TYR A 183 -18.64 -22.96 5.97
CA TYR A 183 -17.56 -23.92 6.14
C TYR A 183 -17.79 -24.92 7.28
N ARG A 184 -19.05 -25.25 7.60
CA ARG A 184 -19.40 -26.19 8.70
C ARG A 184 -18.74 -27.57 8.57
N HIS A 185 -18.46 -27.99 7.34
CA HIS A 185 -17.81 -29.26 7.01
C HIS A 185 -16.27 -29.24 7.18
N ARG A 186 -15.68 -28.13 7.64
CA ARG A 186 -14.23 -27.98 7.87
C ARG A 186 -13.91 -27.92 9.37
N PRO A 187 -13.89 -29.05 10.11
CA PRO A 187 -13.79 -29.05 11.59
C PRO A 187 -12.52 -28.37 12.12
N ALA A 188 -11.41 -28.45 11.38
CA ALA A 188 -10.17 -27.76 11.75
C ALA A 188 -10.32 -26.24 11.73
N LEU A 189 -11.07 -25.69 10.75
CA LEU A 189 -11.39 -24.27 10.70
C LEU A 189 -12.35 -23.89 11.83
N GLN A 190 -13.40 -24.68 12.07
CA GLN A 190 -14.35 -24.44 13.16
C GLN A 190 -13.66 -24.34 14.52
N LYS A 191 -12.68 -25.23 14.78
CA LYS A 191 -11.87 -25.17 16.00
C LYS A 191 -11.09 -23.86 16.15
N LYS A 192 -10.59 -23.31 15.04
CA LYS A 192 -9.87 -22.03 15.03
C LYS A 192 -10.81 -20.85 15.27
N LEU A 193 -11.97 -20.86 14.60
CA LEU A 193 -12.94 -19.79 14.72
C LEU A 193 -13.64 -19.75 16.08
N LYS A 194 -13.76 -20.87 16.82
CA LYS A 194 -14.47 -20.95 18.11
C LYS A 194 -14.04 -19.89 19.15
N TRP A 195 -12.79 -19.42 19.08
CA TRP A 195 -12.20 -18.49 20.04
C TRP A 195 -12.27 -17.01 19.60
N LEU A 196 -12.88 -16.75 18.44
CA LEU A 196 -13.18 -15.42 17.93
C LEU A 196 -14.62 -15.05 18.25
#